data_AF-A0AA85IU22-F1
#
_entry.id   AF-A0AA85IU22-F1
#
_cell.length_a   1.000
_cell.length_b   1.000
_cell.length_c   1.000
_cell.angle_alpha   90.00
_cell.angle_beta   90.00
_cell.angle_gamma   90.00
#
_symmetry.space_group_name_H-M   'P 1'
#
loop_
_entity.id
_entity.type
_entity.pdbx_description
1 polymer ?
#
loop_
_entity_poly.entity_id
_entity_poly.type
_entity_poly.pdbx_seq_one_letter_code
_entity_poly.pdbx_strand_id
1 'polypeptide(L)'
;MSANIIENDDCEHVDNILNESVSIAQLFELAYNSIINNSYSCLKSIVTHPQFDLYKPFEADGFNLPILHHAIRLKNLLACELLFEVGANPLVCNGHCCEKNSKDVTCEDAVQLAFNFASSSDCQNAVALLVQTYLHALITNIVKACENGDIDSLEQLLPSNLRIHCTLRLLVSREFQENTLPGGHNHLIYSPYPVIIIILSKINIPLTHQLLP
;
A
#
# COMPACT_ATOMS: atom_id res chain seq x y z
N MET A 1 30.00 -2.58 -1.24
CA MET A 1 30.20 -1.13 -1.05
C MET A 1 28.85 -0.47 -1.29
N SER A 2 28.08 -0.18 -0.25
CA SER A 2 26.88 0.68 -0.32
C SER A 2 26.50 1.16 1.08
N ALA A 3 27.49 1.66 1.83
CA ALA A 3 27.21 2.35 3.08
C ALA A 3 27.08 3.84 2.77
N ASN A 4 25.91 4.42 3.08
CA ASN A 4 25.63 5.86 3.14
C ASN A 4 25.84 6.67 1.85
N ILE A 5 25.13 6.32 0.77
CA ILE A 5 25.03 7.22 -0.40
C ILE A 5 24.08 8.40 -0.12
N ILE A 6 23.14 8.24 0.81
CA ILE A 6 22.11 9.25 1.11
C ILE A 6 22.35 9.81 2.51
N GLU A 7 23.22 10.82 2.59
CA GLU A 7 23.35 11.69 3.76
C GLU A 7 22.88 13.10 3.37
N ASN A 8 22.07 13.75 4.23
CA ASN A 8 21.61 15.14 4.08
C ASN A 8 20.62 15.47 2.94
N ASP A 9 19.84 14.50 2.44
CA ASP A 9 18.83 14.71 1.39
C ASP A 9 19.38 15.36 0.10
N ASP A 10 20.60 15.00 -0.30
CA ASP A 10 21.25 15.46 -1.54
C ASP A 10 20.60 14.83 -2.79
N CYS A 11 19.49 15.42 -3.23
CA CYS A 11 18.75 14.95 -4.40
C CYS A 11 19.53 15.08 -5.70
N GLU A 12 20.43 16.07 -5.84
CA GLU A 12 21.26 16.23 -7.04
C GLU A 12 22.23 15.06 -7.20
N HIS A 13 22.83 14.59 -6.10
CA HIS A 13 23.68 13.41 -6.12
C HIS A 13 22.89 12.14 -6.51
N VAL A 14 21.69 11.98 -5.95
CA VAL A 14 20.81 10.85 -6.27
C VAL A 14 20.37 10.88 -7.73
N ASP A 15 19.98 12.04 -8.26
CA ASP A 15 19.59 12.19 -9.66
C ASP A 15 20.73 11.83 -10.61
N ASN A 16 21.97 12.18 -10.27
CA ASN A 16 23.15 11.75 -11.04
C ASN A 16 23.31 10.22 -11.05
N ILE A 17 23.13 9.56 -9.91
CA ILE A 17 23.16 8.10 -9.82
C ILE A 17 22.03 7.45 -10.62
N LEU A 18 20.82 8.03 -10.57
CA LEU A 18 19.66 7.53 -11.32
C LEU A 18 19.85 7.67 -12.84
N ASN A 19 20.60 8.68 -13.30
CA ASN A 19 20.94 8.86 -14.70
C ASN A 19 22.03 7.89 -15.19
N GLU A 20 22.81 7.30 -14.27
CA GLU A 20 23.70 6.20 -14.57
C GLU A 20 22.93 4.87 -14.64
N SER A 21 23.55 3.80 -15.15
CA SER A 21 22.89 2.49 -15.27
C SER A 21 22.69 1.83 -13.89
N VAL A 22 21.72 2.31 -13.12
CA VAL A 22 21.37 1.79 -11.80
C VAL A 22 20.57 0.49 -11.93
N SER A 23 20.90 -0.50 -11.11
CA SER A 23 20.13 -1.75 -11.08
C SER A 23 18.82 -1.58 -10.31
N ILE A 24 17.81 -2.40 -10.64
CA ILE A 24 16.53 -2.41 -9.92
C ILE A 24 16.73 -2.67 -8.41
N ALA A 25 17.66 -3.55 -8.04
CA ALA A 25 17.95 -3.84 -6.62
C ALA A 25 18.49 -2.59 -5.90
N GLN A 26 19.39 -1.85 -6.54
CA GLN A 26 19.92 -0.59 -5.99
C GLN A 26 18.84 0.47 -5.86
N LEU A 27 17.88 0.56 -6.80
CA LEU A 27 16.75 1.49 -6.68
C LEU A 27 15.94 1.24 -5.39
N PHE A 28 15.61 -0.02 -5.09
CA PHE A 28 14.88 -0.36 -3.88
C PHE A 28 15.70 -0.12 -2.60
N GLU A 29 17.00 -0.44 -2.61
CA GLU A 29 17.91 -0.15 -1.50
C GLU A 29 18.01 1.35 -1.22
N LEU A 30 18.17 2.17 -2.25
CA LEU A 30 18.20 3.63 -2.14
C LEU A 30 16.87 4.17 -1.61
N ALA A 31 15.73 3.69 -2.12
CA ALA A 31 14.42 4.12 -1.64
C ALA A 31 14.22 3.79 -0.15
N TYR A 32 14.61 2.59 0.27
CA TYR A 32 14.53 2.19 1.68
C TYR A 32 15.42 3.05 2.58
N ASN A 33 16.67 3.28 2.16
CA ASN A 33 17.61 4.13 2.89
C ASN A 33 17.12 5.58 2.99
N SER A 34 16.47 6.12 1.95
CA SER A 34 15.84 7.44 2.00
C SER A 34 14.77 7.54 3.08
N ILE A 35 13.97 6.48 3.31
CA ILE A 35 12.97 6.46 4.38
C ILE A 35 13.64 6.44 5.76
N ILE A 36 14.69 5.63 5.94
CA ILE A 36 15.44 5.56 7.20
C ILE A 36 16.10 6.91 7.53
N ASN A 37 16.70 7.54 6.52
CA ASN A 37 17.45 8.78 6.67
C ASN A 37 16.56 10.03 6.55
N ASN A 38 15.23 9.88 6.47
CA ASN A 38 14.27 10.97 6.28
C ASN A 38 14.61 11.90 5.09
N SER A 39 15.19 11.35 4.03
CA SER A 39 15.62 12.06 2.83
C SER A 39 14.50 12.00 1.77
N TYR A 40 13.45 12.80 1.98
CA TYR A 40 12.22 12.72 1.20
C TYR A 40 12.37 13.24 -0.23
N SER A 41 13.27 14.20 -0.47
CA SER A 41 13.55 14.68 -1.82
C SER A 41 14.20 13.56 -2.65
N CYS A 42 15.18 12.86 -2.05
CA CYS A 42 15.79 11.67 -2.63
C CYS A 42 14.76 10.57 -2.87
N LEU A 43 13.91 10.28 -1.87
CA LEU A 43 12.83 9.29 -2.01
C LEU A 43 11.96 9.60 -3.22
N LYS A 44 11.53 10.86 -3.39
CA LYS A 44 10.70 11.31 -4.50
C LYS A 44 11.35 11.04 -5.85
N SER A 45 12.61 11.44 -6.04
CA SER A 45 13.36 11.17 -7.27
C SER A 45 13.42 9.67 -7.59
N ILE A 46 13.66 8.83 -6.58
CA ILE A 46 13.80 7.38 -6.77
C ILE A 46 12.46 6.73 -7.12
N VAL A 47 11.39 7.02 -6.37
CA VAL A 47 10.08 6.36 -6.57
C VAL A 47 9.34 6.84 -7.83
N THR A 48 9.75 7.96 -8.40
CA THR A 48 9.25 8.46 -9.70
C THR A 48 10.08 7.97 -10.88
N HIS A 49 11.18 7.25 -10.64
CA HIS A 49 11.99 6.67 -11.69
C HIS A 49 11.18 5.63 -12.51
N PRO A 50 11.25 5.62 -13.86
CA PRO A 50 10.38 4.77 -14.71
C PRO A 50 10.50 3.26 -14.46
N GLN A 51 11.60 2.80 -13.88
CA GLN A 51 11.83 1.39 -13.54
C GLN A 51 11.43 1.02 -12.11
N PHE A 52 11.03 2.00 -11.30
CA PHE A 52 10.61 1.77 -9.93
C PHE A 52 9.17 1.28 -9.89
N ASP A 53 8.96 0.07 -9.37
CA ASP A 53 7.62 -0.49 -9.16
C ASP A 53 7.25 -0.34 -7.68
N LEU A 54 6.33 0.59 -7.39
CA LEU A 54 5.81 0.87 -6.05
C LEU A 54 5.26 -0.39 -5.35
N TYR A 55 4.83 -1.37 -6.13
CA TYR A 55 4.17 -2.56 -5.63
C TYR A 55 5.12 -3.74 -5.56
N LYS A 56 6.31 -3.73 -6.16
CA LYS A 56 7.20 -4.89 -6.11
C LYS A 56 7.75 -5.08 -4.69
N PRO A 57 7.58 -6.27 -4.07
CA PRO A 57 8.23 -6.57 -2.80
C PRO A 57 9.74 -6.65 -2.95
N PHE A 58 10.46 -6.16 -1.93
CA PHE A 58 11.90 -6.30 -1.82
C PHE A 58 12.30 -6.53 -0.35
N GLU A 59 13.43 -7.21 -0.16
CA GLU A 59 13.96 -7.54 1.15
C GLU A 59 14.70 -6.36 1.78
N ALA A 60 14.27 -5.97 2.98
CA ALA A 60 14.97 -5.00 3.84
C ALA A 60 14.66 -5.30 5.31
N ASP A 61 15.68 -5.25 6.17
CA ASP A 61 15.63 -5.60 7.60
C ASP A 61 14.92 -6.94 7.90
N GLY A 62 15.11 -7.93 7.03
CA GLY A 62 14.50 -9.27 7.17
C GLY A 62 13.03 -9.36 6.77
N PHE A 63 12.47 -8.31 6.16
CA PHE A 63 11.10 -8.29 5.65
C PHE A 63 11.10 -8.12 4.13
N ASN A 64 10.34 -8.97 3.42
CA ASN A 64 10.12 -8.86 1.98
C ASN A 64 8.77 -8.16 1.72
N LEU A 65 8.78 -6.84 1.56
CA LEU A 65 7.58 -6.01 1.50
C LEU A 65 7.67 -4.94 0.39
N PRO A 66 6.54 -4.44 -0.14
CA PRO A 66 6.52 -3.25 -0.99
C PRO A 66 6.94 -1.99 -0.22
N ILE A 67 7.35 -0.93 -0.94
CA ILE A 67 7.90 0.29 -0.32
C ILE A 67 6.93 0.97 0.67
N LEU A 68 5.64 1.02 0.35
CA LEU A 68 4.61 1.58 1.26
C LEU A 68 4.50 0.79 2.56
N HIS A 69 4.61 -0.52 2.50
CA HIS A 69 4.53 -1.38 3.68
C HIS A 69 5.77 -1.22 4.56
N HIS A 70 6.95 -1.04 3.96
CA HIS A 70 8.16 -0.65 4.70
C HIS A 70 8.01 0.71 5.39
N ALA A 71 7.48 1.73 4.70
CA ALA A 71 7.24 3.05 5.29
C ALA A 71 6.30 2.98 6.51
N ILE A 72 5.23 2.18 6.41
CA ILE A 72 4.29 1.91 7.51
C ILE A 72 4.99 1.22 8.69
N ARG A 73 5.75 0.15 8.43
CA ARG A 73 6.51 -0.58 9.45
C ARG A 73 7.51 0.32 10.18
N LEU A 74 8.16 1.21 9.45
CA LEU A 74 9.09 2.21 9.98
C LEU A 74 8.38 3.40 10.65
N LYS A 75 7.05 3.45 10.62
CA LYS A 75 6.22 4.50 11.24
C LYS A 75 6.52 5.89 10.65
N ASN A 76 6.97 5.93 9.40
CA ASN A 76 7.39 7.16 8.74
C ASN A 76 6.20 7.80 8.03
N LEU A 77 5.54 8.74 8.70
CA LEU A 77 4.34 9.44 8.21
C LEU A 77 4.60 10.18 6.89
N LEU A 78 5.70 10.94 6.82
CA LEU A 78 6.02 11.77 5.66
C LEU A 78 6.39 10.91 4.44
N ALA A 79 7.08 9.78 4.64
CA ALA A 79 7.30 8.83 3.57
C ALA A 79 5.98 8.22 3.07
N CYS A 80 5.04 7.88 3.97
CA CYS A 80 3.72 7.37 3.56
C CYS A 80 2.95 8.42 2.76
N GLU A 81 2.94 9.67 3.20
CA GLU A 81 2.28 10.78 2.50
C GLU A 81 2.83 10.96 1.09
N LEU A 82 4.16 11.05 0.96
CA LEU A 82 4.85 11.15 -0.33
C LEU A 82 4.52 9.96 -1.23
N LEU A 83 4.53 8.73 -0.70
CA LEU A 83 4.20 7.54 -1.48
C LEU A 83 2.76 7.58 -2.02
N PHE A 84 1.81 8.11 -1.25
CA PHE A 84 0.46 8.34 -1.74
C PHE A 84 0.39 9.47 -2.78
N GLU A 85 1.15 10.55 -2.62
CA GLU A 85 1.24 11.63 -3.63
C GLU A 85 1.74 11.14 -4.98
N VAL A 86 2.67 10.18 -5.00
CA VAL A 86 3.18 9.56 -6.24
C VAL A 86 2.30 8.42 -6.77
N GLY A 87 1.15 8.16 -6.13
CA GLY A 87 0.13 7.24 -6.63
C GLY A 87 0.17 5.82 -6.06
N ALA A 88 0.80 5.59 -4.91
CA ALA A 88 0.71 4.29 -4.24
C ALA A 88 -0.75 4.00 -3.82
N ASN A 89 -1.25 2.80 -4.14
CA ASN A 89 -2.60 2.40 -3.80
C ASN A 89 -2.64 1.66 -2.43
N PRO A 90 -3.45 2.13 -1.45
CA PRO A 90 -3.52 1.53 -0.11
C PRO A 90 -4.14 0.12 -0.09
N LEU A 91 -4.83 -0.29 -1.15
CA LEU A 91 -5.45 -1.61 -1.25
C LEU A 91 -4.47 -2.71 -1.66
N VAL A 92 -3.22 -2.38 -2.01
CA VAL A 92 -2.26 -3.38 -2.48
C VAL A 92 -1.77 -4.22 -1.32
N CYS A 93 -1.73 -5.54 -1.54
CA CYS A 93 -1.21 -6.49 -0.57
C CYS A 93 0.33 -6.60 -0.62
N ASN A 94 0.90 -7.03 0.51
CA ASN A 94 2.33 -7.24 0.68
C ASN A 94 2.93 -8.30 -0.25
N GLY A 95 2.09 -9.12 -0.91
CA GLY A 95 2.51 -10.04 -1.96
C GLY A 95 2.83 -11.46 -1.49
N HIS A 96 2.74 -11.76 -0.20
CA HIS A 96 2.96 -13.13 0.31
C HIS A 96 2.00 -14.14 -0.31
N CYS A 97 0.77 -13.73 -0.64
CA CYS A 97 -0.19 -14.62 -1.31
C CYS A 97 0.24 -15.07 -2.73
N CYS A 98 1.29 -14.48 -3.30
CA CYS A 98 1.87 -14.91 -4.58
C CYS A 98 3.06 -15.88 -4.40
N GLU A 99 3.49 -16.17 -3.17
CA GLU A 99 4.59 -17.07 -2.89
C GLU A 99 4.09 -18.52 -2.81
N LYS A 100 4.68 -19.41 -3.63
CA LYS A 100 4.20 -20.80 -3.80
C LYS A 100 4.24 -21.67 -2.54
N ASN A 101 4.90 -21.22 -1.47
CA ASN A 101 5.13 -21.99 -0.24
C ASN A 101 4.59 -21.33 1.04
N SER A 102 3.86 -20.22 0.97
CA SER A 102 3.41 -19.47 2.14
C SER A 102 2.10 -20.03 2.73
N LYS A 103 2.13 -21.23 3.32
CA LYS A 103 0.94 -21.76 4.02
C LYS A 103 0.68 -21.06 5.37
N ASP A 104 1.70 -20.42 5.94
CA ASP A 104 1.66 -19.88 7.30
C ASP A 104 1.80 -18.35 7.40
N VAL A 105 1.91 -17.63 6.27
CA VAL A 105 2.01 -16.16 6.28
C VAL A 105 0.73 -15.55 5.74
N THR A 106 0.01 -14.82 6.59
CA THR A 106 -1.14 -14.03 6.18
C THR A 106 -0.67 -12.87 5.30
N CYS A 107 -1.19 -12.83 4.07
CA CYS A 107 -0.99 -11.69 3.19
C CYS A 107 -1.89 -10.56 3.68
N GLU A 108 -1.31 -9.40 3.96
CA GLU A 108 -2.02 -8.22 4.48
C GLU A 108 -1.90 -7.07 3.47
N ASP A 109 -2.91 -6.22 3.43
CA ASP A 109 -2.87 -4.94 2.71
C ASP A 109 -2.28 -3.82 3.57
N ALA A 110 -1.96 -2.69 2.94
CA ALA A 110 -1.36 -1.55 3.65
C ALA A 110 -2.29 -0.99 4.74
N VAL A 111 -3.60 -1.14 4.60
CA VAL A 111 -4.60 -0.70 5.60
C VAL A 111 -4.50 -1.58 6.83
N GLN A 112 -4.59 -2.89 6.67
CA GLN A 112 -4.46 -3.87 7.77
C GLN A 112 -3.12 -3.75 8.45
N LEU A 113 -2.03 -3.63 7.68
CA LEU A 113 -0.70 -3.42 8.24
C LEU A 113 -0.67 -2.15 9.10
N ALA A 114 -1.18 -1.03 8.60
CA ALA A 114 -1.18 0.23 9.34
C ALA A 114 -1.97 0.14 10.66
N PHE A 115 -3.11 -0.57 10.67
CA PHE A 115 -3.89 -0.81 11.88
C PHE A 115 -3.22 -1.79 12.83
N ASN A 116 -2.57 -2.84 12.34
CA ASN A 116 -1.80 -3.78 13.17
C ASN A 116 -0.63 -3.08 13.88
N PHE A 117 -0.03 -2.08 13.22
CA PHE A 117 1.00 -1.24 13.82
C PHE A 117 0.43 -0.05 14.61
N ALA A 118 -0.87 0.26 14.53
CA ALA A 118 -1.48 1.28 15.36
C ALA A 118 -1.36 0.88 16.84
N SER A 119 -0.96 1.81 17.70
CA SER A 119 -0.71 1.54 19.11
C SER A 119 -1.00 2.79 19.93
N SER A 120 -0.70 2.79 21.24
CA SER A 120 -0.82 3.99 22.07
C SER A 120 0.18 5.12 21.72
N SER A 121 1.02 4.98 20.69
CA SER A 121 1.91 6.06 20.24
C SER A 121 1.26 6.96 19.17
N ASP A 122 1.48 8.26 19.27
CA ASP A 122 0.86 9.25 18.38
C ASP A 122 1.27 9.08 16.91
N CYS A 123 2.54 8.75 16.64
CA CYS A 123 3.04 8.58 15.27
C CYS A 123 2.42 7.36 14.56
N GLN A 124 2.20 6.25 15.26
CA GLN A 124 1.58 5.06 14.67
C GLN A 124 0.10 5.31 14.36
N ASN A 125 -0.59 6.04 15.23
CA ASN A 125 -1.97 6.46 14.99
C ASN A 125 -2.08 7.44 13.84
N ALA A 126 -1.11 8.34 13.67
CA ALA A 126 -1.07 9.26 12.54
C ALA A 126 -0.91 8.52 11.21
N VAL A 127 -0.04 7.49 11.13
CA VAL A 127 0.10 6.65 9.93
C VAL A 127 -1.20 5.91 9.62
N ALA A 128 -1.83 5.29 10.62
CA ALA A 128 -3.11 4.61 10.43
C ALA A 128 -4.21 5.57 9.94
N LEU A 129 -4.29 6.77 10.53
CA LEU A 129 -5.24 7.81 10.11
C LEU A 129 -4.97 8.31 8.69
N LEU A 130 -3.71 8.48 8.31
CA LEU A 130 -3.32 8.86 6.95
C LEU A 130 -3.77 7.81 5.94
N VAL A 131 -3.42 6.55 6.18
CA VAL A 131 -3.79 5.43 5.31
C VAL A 131 -5.32 5.32 5.19
N GLN A 132 -6.05 5.49 6.29
CA GLN A 132 -7.51 5.52 6.29
C GLN A 132 -8.08 6.69 5.49
N THR A 133 -7.49 7.87 5.58
CA THR A 133 -7.89 9.05 4.81
C THR A 133 -7.75 8.81 3.30
N TYR A 134 -6.61 8.27 2.87
CA TYR A 134 -6.38 7.95 1.46
C TYR A 134 -7.28 6.83 0.96
N LEU A 135 -7.53 5.81 1.79
CA LEU A 135 -8.51 4.77 1.47
C LEU A 135 -9.90 5.37 1.25
N HIS A 136 -10.36 6.25 2.14
CA HIS A 136 -11.66 6.90 2.01
C HIS A 136 -11.76 7.73 0.73
N ALA A 137 -10.72 8.50 0.40
CA ALA A 137 -10.67 9.28 -0.84
C ALA A 137 -10.70 8.39 -2.08
N LEU A 138 -9.90 7.32 -2.12
CA LEU A 138 -9.87 6.34 -3.20
C LEU A 138 -11.27 5.71 -3.41
N ILE A 139 -11.87 5.22 -2.32
CA ILE A 139 -13.20 4.61 -2.35
C ILE A 139 -14.25 5.60 -2.86
N THR A 140 -14.22 6.85 -2.38
CA THR A 140 -15.15 7.91 -2.82
C THR A 140 -15.05 8.13 -4.33
N ASN A 141 -13.83 8.17 -4.85
CA ASN A 141 -13.58 8.34 -6.28
C ASN A 141 -14.03 7.12 -7.09
N ILE A 142 -13.82 5.90 -6.59
CA ILE A 142 -14.32 4.67 -7.22
C ILE A 142 -15.85 4.69 -7.31
N VAL A 143 -16.54 5.01 -6.21
CA VAL A 143 -18.01 5.08 -6.19
C VAL A 143 -18.53 6.11 -7.19
N LYS A 144 -17.91 7.29 -7.23
CA LYS A 144 -18.27 8.35 -8.19
C LYS A 144 -18.04 7.92 -9.64
N ALA A 145 -16.92 7.26 -9.93
CA ALA A 145 -16.63 6.75 -11.27
C ALA A 145 -17.66 5.68 -11.69
N CYS A 146 -17.99 4.74 -10.79
CA CYS A 146 -19.06 3.76 -11.01
C CYS A 146 -20.43 4.41 -11.27
N GLU A 147 -20.79 5.44 -10.48
CA GLU A 147 -22.05 6.18 -10.64
C GLU A 147 -22.17 6.88 -11.99
N ASN A 148 -21.05 7.36 -12.51
CA ASN A 148 -20.97 8.04 -13.80
C ASN A 148 -20.76 7.07 -14.98
N GLY A 149 -20.53 5.78 -14.71
CA GLY A 149 -20.10 4.82 -15.74
C GLY A 149 -18.74 5.17 -16.35
N ASP A 150 -17.88 5.86 -15.61
CA ASP A 150 -16.56 6.33 -16.05
C ASP A 150 -15.52 5.20 -15.90
N ILE A 151 -15.44 4.37 -16.93
CA ILE A 151 -14.54 3.21 -16.96
C ILE A 151 -13.07 3.64 -16.96
N ASP A 152 -12.72 4.73 -17.64
CA ASP A 152 -11.34 5.23 -17.71
C ASP A 152 -10.84 5.64 -16.32
N SER A 153 -11.66 6.35 -15.54
CA SER A 153 -11.35 6.67 -14.15
C SER A 153 -11.23 5.41 -13.28
N LEU A 154 -12.07 4.40 -13.51
CA LEU A 154 -11.98 3.13 -12.77
C LEU A 154 -10.68 2.38 -13.08
N GLU A 155 -10.25 2.33 -14.34
CA GLU A 155 -8.98 1.70 -14.72
C GLU A 155 -7.76 2.44 -14.14
N GLN A 156 -7.84 3.76 -13.99
CA GLN A 156 -6.80 4.55 -13.33
C GLN A 156 -6.76 4.34 -11.81
N LEU A 157 -7.93 4.24 -11.16
CA LEU A 157 -8.04 4.05 -9.72
C LEU A 157 -7.77 2.60 -9.29
N LEU A 158 -8.11 1.64 -10.14
CA LEU A 158 -7.96 0.20 -9.94
C LEU A 158 -7.30 -0.47 -11.17
N PRO A 159 -6.00 -0.19 -11.44
CA PRO A 159 -5.28 -0.88 -12.50
C PRO A 159 -5.36 -2.41 -12.38
N SER A 160 -5.51 -3.08 -13.52
CA SER A 160 -5.70 -4.54 -13.58
C SER A 160 -4.54 -5.36 -13.02
N ASN A 161 -3.34 -4.76 -12.94
CA ASN A 161 -2.14 -5.37 -12.38
C ASN A 161 -2.01 -5.16 -10.85
N LEU A 162 -2.91 -4.41 -10.21
CA LEU A 162 -2.85 -4.23 -8.76
C LEU A 162 -3.12 -5.55 -8.05
N ARG A 163 -2.22 -5.90 -7.12
CA ARG A 163 -2.39 -7.08 -6.26
C ARG A 163 -3.34 -6.75 -5.11
N ILE A 164 -4.63 -6.60 -5.42
CA ILE A 164 -5.70 -6.35 -4.43
C ILE A 164 -6.52 -7.60 -4.10
N HIS A 165 -6.20 -8.75 -4.70
CA HIS A 165 -6.98 -9.98 -4.52
C HIS A 165 -7.11 -10.39 -3.05
N CYS A 166 -6.04 -10.21 -2.27
CA CYS A 166 -5.98 -10.63 -0.87
C CYS A 166 -6.81 -9.68 0.01
N THR A 167 -6.78 -8.39 -0.30
CA THR A 167 -7.69 -7.35 0.20
C THR A 167 -9.14 -7.74 -0.11
N LEU A 168 -9.51 -7.90 -1.39
CA LEU A 168 -10.86 -8.24 -1.84
C LEU A 168 -11.38 -9.54 -1.20
N ARG A 169 -10.53 -10.57 -1.06
CA ARG A 169 -10.91 -11.83 -0.41
C ARG A 169 -11.28 -11.64 1.06
N LEU A 170 -10.54 -10.80 1.78
CA LEU A 170 -10.87 -10.44 3.16
C LEU A 170 -12.18 -9.66 3.22
N LEU A 171 -12.40 -8.72 2.29
CA LEU A 171 -13.66 -7.96 2.18
C LEU A 171 -14.89 -8.85 1.92
N VAL A 172 -14.73 -9.97 1.19
CA VAL A 172 -15.81 -10.87 0.77
C VAL A 172 -16.02 -12.04 1.74
N SER A 173 -15.05 -12.33 2.62
CA SER A 173 -15.14 -13.44 3.57
C SER A 173 -16.16 -13.19 4.70
N ARG A 174 -17.05 -14.16 4.95
CA ARG A 174 -18.12 -14.09 5.98
C ARG A 174 -17.60 -13.84 7.41
N GLU A 175 -16.37 -14.23 7.72
CA GLU A 175 -15.74 -13.99 9.02
C GLU A 175 -15.59 -12.48 9.34
N PHE A 176 -15.54 -11.62 8.31
CA PHE A 176 -15.52 -10.17 8.49
C PHE A 176 -16.93 -9.57 8.68
N GLN A 177 -17.97 -10.23 8.14
CA GLN A 177 -19.37 -9.83 8.32
C GLN A 177 -19.88 -10.16 9.74
N GLU A 178 -19.35 -11.20 10.39
CA GLU A 178 -19.78 -11.60 11.73
C GLU A 178 -19.04 -10.84 12.84
N ASN A 179 -17.76 -10.49 12.66
CA ASN A 179 -16.97 -9.73 13.66
C ASN A 179 -17.24 -8.21 13.68
N THR A 180 -18.11 -7.70 12.80
CA THR A 180 -18.56 -6.29 12.77
C THR A 180 -19.95 -6.09 13.39
N LEU A 181 -20.57 -7.14 13.94
CA LEU A 181 -21.76 -7.00 14.78
C LEU A 181 -21.38 -6.53 16.20
N PRO A 182 -22.14 -5.60 16.81
CA PRO A 182 -21.74 -4.92 18.03
C PRO A 182 -21.89 -5.86 19.24
N GLY A 183 -20.77 -6.44 19.67
CA GLY A 183 -20.77 -7.39 20.79
C GLY A 183 -19.38 -7.75 21.30
N GLY A 184 -18.45 -6.79 21.35
CA GLY A 184 -17.12 -7.01 21.92
C GLY A 184 -16.49 -5.70 22.34
N HIS A 185 -16.44 -5.46 23.64
CA HIS A 185 -15.84 -4.26 24.23
C HIS A 185 -14.34 -4.19 23.90
N ASN A 186 -13.96 -3.27 23.02
CA ASN A 186 -12.84 -2.34 23.22
C ASN A 186 -12.90 -1.20 22.21
N HIS A 187 -12.65 0.00 22.71
CA HIS A 187 -12.82 1.29 22.05
C HIS A 187 -11.89 1.46 20.84
N LEU A 188 -12.47 1.42 19.63
CA LEU A 188 -12.22 2.24 18.43
C LEU A 188 -12.95 1.56 17.24
N ILE A 189 -14.27 1.39 17.35
CA ILE A 189 -15.08 0.81 16.28
C ILE A 189 -15.31 1.90 15.22
N TYR A 190 -14.46 1.92 14.20
CA TYR A 190 -14.79 2.50 12.91
C TYR A 190 -14.70 1.40 11.86
N SER A 191 -15.87 0.93 11.41
CA SER A 191 -15.98 -0.04 10.32
C SER A 191 -15.91 0.70 8.99
N PRO A 192 -14.85 0.52 8.16
CA PRO A 192 -14.77 1.16 6.84
C PRO A 192 -15.74 0.57 5.78
N TYR A 193 -16.64 -0.34 6.17
CA TYR A 193 -17.28 -1.30 5.27
C TYR A 193 -18.66 -0.97 4.65
N PRO A 194 -19.42 0.09 5.00
CA PRO A 194 -20.65 0.41 4.26
C PRO A 194 -20.40 0.72 2.77
N VAL A 195 -19.22 1.25 2.43
CA VAL A 195 -18.89 1.69 1.07
C VAL A 195 -18.37 0.55 0.19
N ILE A 196 -17.85 -0.52 0.80
CA ILE A 196 -17.35 -1.71 0.10
C ILE A 196 -18.51 -2.55 -0.47
N ILE A 197 -19.67 -2.57 0.20
CA ILE A 197 -20.91 -3.15 -0.33
C ILE A 197 -21.38 -2.37 -1.58
N ILE A 198 -21.15 -1.06 -1.63
CA ILE A 198 -21.47 -0.22 -2.81
C ILE A 198 -20.50 -0.52 -3.96
N ILE A 199 -19.21 -0.69 -3.67
CA ILE A 199 -18.21 -1.12 -4.67
C ILE A 199 -18.59 -2.50 -5.23
N LEU A 200 -18.85 -3.50 -4.38
CA LEU A 200 -19.18 -4.86 -4.82
C LEU A 200 -20.57 -4.96 -5.50
N SER A 201 -21.50 -4.06 -5.21
CA SER A 201 -22.82 -4.02 -5.87
C SER A 201 -22.84 -3.23 -7.18
N LYS A 202 -21.89 -2.31 -7.38
CA LYS A 202 -21.78 -1.51 -8.62
C LYS A 202 -20.72 -2.01 -9.58
N ILE A 203 -19.67 -2.66 -9.08
CA ILE A 203 -18.72 -3.42 -9.89
C ILE A 203 -19.40 -4.74 -10.24
N ASN A 204 -20.17 -4.74 -11.33
CA ASN A 204 -20.67 -5.95 -11.96
C ASN A 204 -19.51 -6.65 -12.71
N ILE A 205 -18.39 -6.92 -12.02
CA ILE A 205 -17.39 -7.86 -12.52
C ILE A 205 -18.07 -9.21 -12.42
N PRO A 206 -18.23 -9.94 -13.54
CA PRO A 206 -18.63 -11.32 -13.47
C PRO A 206 -17.50 -12.06 -12.74
N LEU A 207 -17.69 -12.30 -11.44
CA LEU A 207 -16.86 -13.23 -10.65
C LEU A 207 -16.98 -14.68 -11.17
N THR A 208 -17.79 -14.90 -12.21
CA THR A 208 -17.83 -16.09 -13.02
C THR A 208 -16.70 -16.07 -14.04
N HIS A 209 -15.49 -16.51 -13.65
CA HIS A 209 -14.77 -17.57 -14.37
C HIS A 209 -13.31 -17.85 -13.95
N GLN A 210 -12.72 -17.16 -12.95
CA GLN A 210 -11.31 -17.43 -12.58
C GLN A 210 -11.01 -17.60 -11.08
N LEU A 211 -12.03 -17.83 -10.25
CA LEU A 211 -11.84 -18.16 -8.83
C LEU A 211 -12.39 -19.55 -8.49
N LEU A 212 -11.82 -20.57 -9.08
CA LEU A 212 -11.72 -21.94 -8.54
C LEU A 212 -10.42 -22.53 -9.12
N PRO A 213 -9.70 -23.40 -8.39
CA PRO A 213 -8.51 -24.07 -8.93
C PRO A 213 -8.81 -24.81 -10.24
#